data_AF-A0A843D8R1-F1
#
_entry.id   AF-A0A843D8R1-F1
#
_cell.length_a   1.000
_cell.length_b   1.000
_cell.length_c   1.000
_cell.angle_alpha   90.00
_cell.angle_beta   90.00
_cell.angle_gamma   90.00
#
_symmetry.space_group_name_H-M   'P 1'
#
loop_
_entity.id
_entity.type
_entity.pdbx_description
1 polymer ?
#
loop_
_entity_poly.entity_id
_entity_poly.type
_entity_poly.pdbx_seq_one_letter_code
_entity_poly.pdbx_strand_id
1 'polypeptide(L)'
;MLIAIGYPMNAMIYTMNVTEDMAYFNGEDQLAIMRGYLTNIFGECESLYVYDTKQFRHYDAYVNNMFDPDHKNEQEKIQFPKDCKKAYKLGKRFGKEC
;
A
#
# COMPACT_ATOMS: atom_id res chain seq x y z
N MET A 1 -19.25 18.91 26.47
CA MET A 1 -18.65 19.38 25.20
C MET A 1 -17.21 18.91 25.19
N LEU A 2 -16.97 17.68 24.74
CA LEU A 2 -15.61 17.14 24.61
C LEU A 2 -14.99 17.84 23.40
N ILE A 3 -13.88 18.52 23.64
CA ILE A 3 -13.01 19.05 22.60
C ILE A 3 -12.56 17.84 21.80
N ALA A 4 -13.02 17.71 20.55
CA ALA A 4 -12.38 16.86 19.58
C ALA A 4 -10.97 17.42 19.40
N ILE A 5 -10.02 16.93 20.17
CA ILE A 5 -8.61 17.04 19.85
C ILE A 5 -8.52 16.37 18.48
N GLY A 6 -8.25 17.15 17.42
CA GLY A 6 -8.14 16.62 16.07
C GLY A 6 -7.12 15.49 16.08
N TYR A 7 -7.60 14.25 15.98
CA TYR A 7 -6.72 13.11 15.91
C TYR A 7 -5.93 13.23 14.60
N PRO A 8 -4.60 13.03 14.63
CA PRO A 8 -3.81 13.07 13.41
C PRO A 8 -4.37 12.05 12.42
N MET A 9 -4.56 12.43 11.15
CA MET A 9 -4.89 11.45 10.11
C MET A 9 -3.67 10.58 9.86
N ASN A 10 -3.83 9.27 9.99
CA ASN A 10 -2.76 8.30 9.76
C ASN A 10 -3.04 7.51 8.48
N ALA A 11 -1.99 7.04 7.80
CA ALA A 11 -2.16 5.97 6.83
C ALA A 11 -0.96 5.05 6.74
N MET A 12 -1.26 3.82 6.33
CA MET A 12 -0.29 2.80 5.97
C MET A 12 -0.32 2.58 4.45
N ILE A 13 0.84 2.45 3.84
CA ILE A 13 0.97 2.05 2.43
C ILE A 13 1.65 0.70 2.39
N TYR A 14 0.94 -0.31 1.88
CA TYR A 14 1.45 -1.67 1.76
C TYR A 14 1.78 -1.96 0.30
N THR A 15 3.07 -2.01 -0.01
CA THR A 15 3.54 -2.44 -1.34
C THR A 15 3.79 -3.94 -1.33
N MET A 16 3.15 -4.63 -2.26
CA MET A 16 3.16 -6.09 -2.32
C MET A 16 3.53 -6.54 -3.74
N ASN A 17 4.47 -7.47 -3.81
CA ASN A 17 4.89 -8.10 -5.07
C ASN A 17 3.84 -9.10 -5.58
N VAL A 18 2.78 -9.39 -4.82
CA VAL A 18 1.74 -10.35 -5.21
C VAL A 18 0.52 -9.62 -5.78
N THR A 19 -0.25 -10.28 -6.65
CA THR A 19 -1.53 -9.74 -7.14
C THR A 19 -2.53 -9.57 -6.01
N GLU A 20 -3.62 -8.83 -6.24
CA GLU A 20 -4.69 -8.65 -5.25
C GLU A 20 -5.29 -10.00 -4.82
N ASP A 21 -5.59 -10.88 -5.79
CA ASP A 21 -6.08 -12.23 -5.51
C ASP A 21 -5.11 -13.03 -4.63
N MET A 22 -3.81 -12.95 -4.94
CA MET A 22 -2.80 -13.63 -4.13
C MET A 22 -2.70 -13.00 -2.72
N ALA A 23 -2.76 -11.68 -2.59
CA ALA A 23 -2.68 -11.00 -1.30
C ALA A 23 -3.83 -11.39 -0.37
N TYR A 24 -5.04 -11.51 -0.90
CA TYR A 24 -6.22 -11.97 -0.17
C TYR A 24 -5.95 -13.32 0.51
N PHE A 25 -5.36 -14.28 -0.21
CA PHE A 25 -5.01 -15.60 0.35
C PHE A 25 -3.72 -15.62 1.18
N ASN A 26 -2.87 -14.61 1.09
CA ASN A 26 -1.55 -14.56 1.75
C ASN A 26 -1.51 -13.63 2.98
N GLY A 27 -2.67 -13.27 3.54
CA GLY A 27 -2.73 -12.58 4.83
C GLY A 27 -2.96 -11.08 4.74
N GLU A 28 -3.64 -10.58 3.69
CA GLU A 28 -4.19 -9.23 3.69
C GLU A 28 -5.04 -8.95 4.95
N ASP A 29 -5.76 -9.95 5.46
CA ASP A 29 -6.48 -9.88 6.74
C ASP A 29 -5.57 -9.51 7.92
N GLN A 30 -4.30 -9.95 7.92
CA GLN A 30 -3.35 -9.59 8.97
C GLN A 30 -2.95 -8.11 8.89
N LEU A 31 -2.89 -7.54 7.69
CA LEU A 31 -2.67 -6.11 7.47
C LEU A 31 -3.89 -5.31 7.94
N ALA A 32 -5.10 -5.82 7.73
CA ALA A 32 -6.32 -5.21 8.26
C ALA A 32 -6.36 -5.22 9.79
N ILE A 33 -5.89 -6.30 10.43
CA ILE A 33 -5.72 -6.37 11.90
C ILE A 33 -4.72 -5.32 12.38
N MET A 34 -3.59 -5.16 11.69
CA MET A 34 -2.60 -4.12 11.99
C MET A 34 -3.20 -2.72 11.93
N ARG A 35 -4.00 -2.43 10.89
CA ARG A 35 -4.75 -1.16 10.79
C ARG A 35 -5.68 -0.97 11.99
N GLY A 36 -6.34 -2.03 12.48
CA GLY A 36 -7.17 -1.99 13.68
C GLY A 36 -6.39 -1.56 14.94
N TYR A 37 -5.20 -2.14 15.16
CA TYR A 37 -4.33 -1.73 16.26
C TYR A 37 -3.89 -0.27 16.14
N LEU A 38 -3.45 0.16 14.96
CA LEU A 38 -3.07 1.55 14.71
C LEU A 38 -4.25 2.51 14.91
N THR A 39 -5.45 2.09 14.52
CA THR A 39 -6.66 2.88 14.71
C THR A 39 -6.95 3.11 16.19
N ASN A 40 -6.79 2.06 17.00
CA ASN A 40 -6.98 2.15 18.45
C ASN A 40 -5.93 3.02 19.15
N ILE A 41 -4.71 3.09 18.62
CA ILE A 41 -3.60 3.85 19.24
C ILE A 41 -3.60 5.32 18.78
N PHE A 42 -3.78 5.55 17.48
CA PHE A 42 -3.54 6.86 16.85
C PHE A 42 -4.82 7.56 16.37
N GLY A 43 -5.99 6.93 16.46
CA GLY A 43 -7.22 7.41 15.82
C GLY A 43 -7.30 6.98 14.36
N GLU A 44 -8.05 7.70 13.52
CA GLU A 44 -8.34 7.27 12.14
C GLU A 44 -7.06 6.90 11.36
N CYS A 45 -7.05 5.68 10.80
CA CYS A 45 -5.94 5.13 10.03
C CYS A 45 -6.46 4.50 8.72
N GLU A 46 -6.11 5.13 7.60
CA GLU A 46 -6.39 4.61 6.26
C GLU A 46 -5.32 3.59 5.82
N SER A 47 -5.64 2.73 4.86
CA SER A 47 -4.65 1.85 4.24
C SER A 47 -4.74 1.94 2.72
N LEU A 48 -3.57 2.03 2.08
CA LEU A 48 -3.42 1.95 0.64
C LEU A 48 -2.65 0.68 0.30
N TYR A 49 -3.36 -0.29 -0.27
CA TYR A 49 -2.75 -1.50 -0.80
C TYR A 49 -2.28 -1.27 -2.24
N VAL A 50 -1.04 -1.62 -2.51
CA VAL A 50 -0.38 -1.49 -3.82
C VAL A 50 0.11 -2.89 -4.19
N TYR A 51 -0.62 -3.53 -5.09
CA TYR A 51 -0.38 -4.91 -5.50
C TYR A 51 0.53 -4.99 -6.72
N ASP A 52 0.99 -6.21 -6.99
CA ASP A 52 1.71 -6.61 -8.20
C ASP A 52 2.95 -5.75 -8.51
N THR A 53 3.59 -5.23 -7.47
CA THR A 53 4.76 -4.37 -7.62
C THR A 53 5.94 -5.13 -8.21
N LYS A 54 6.86 -4.41 -8.84
CA LYS A 54 8.12 -4.95 -9.32
C LYS A 54 9.14 -5.00 -8.18
N GLN A 55 9.53 -6.20 -7.75
CA GLN A 55 10.41 -6.39 -6.59
C GLN A 55 11.89 -6.13 -6.92
N PHE A 56 12.33 -6.53 -8.10
CA PHE A 56 13.73 -6.41 -8.52
C PHE A 56 13.84 -5.49 -9.73
N ARG A 57 14.91 -4.68 -9.77
CA ARG A 57 15.23 -3.87 -10.94
C ARG A 57 15.54 -4.72 -12.17
N HIS A 58 16.27 -5.82 -11.95
CA HIS A 58 16.76 -6.77 -12.95
C HIS A 58 16.36 -8.18 -12.51
N TYR A 59 15.26 -8.71 -13.06
CA TYR A 59 14.74 -10.02 -12.67
C TYR A 59 15.63 -11.18 -13.17
N ASP A 60 16.38 -10.96 -14.24
CA ASP A 60 17.38 -11.88 -14.80
C ASP A 60 18.55 -12.16 -13.84
N ALA A 61 18.80 -11.26 -12.89
CA ALA A 61 19.83 -11.44 -11.86
C ALA A 61 19.41 -12.42 -10.75
N TYR A 62 18.15 -12.87 -10.71
CA TYR A 62 17.62 -13.70 -9.63
C TYR A 62 16.84 -14.90 -10.19
N VAL A 63 17.00 -16.07 -9.57
CA VAL A 63 16.12 -17.20 -9.86
C VAL A 63 14.78 -16.96 -9.16
N ASN A 64 13.76 -16.59 -9.94
CA ASN A 64 12.41 -16.41 -9.45
C ASN A 64 11.41 -17.05 -10.42
N ASN A 65 10.83 -18.19 -10.00
CA ASN A 65 9.86 -18.93 -10.81
C ASN A 65 8.41 -18.55 -10.50
N MET A 66 8.18 -17.67 -9.52
CA MET A 66 6.85 -17.31 -9.06
C MET A 66 6.23 -16.16 -9.87
N PHE A 67 7.05 -15.27 -10.41
CA PHE A 67 6.59 -14.07 -11.11
C PHE A 67 7.18 -13.97 -12.50
N ASP A 68 6.36 -13.54 -13.46
CA ASP A 68 6.77 -13.26 -14.82
C ASP A 68 7.47 -11.88 -14.91
N PRO A 69 8.77 -11.82 -15.27
CA PRO A 69 9.50 -10.57 -15.41
C PRO A 69 8.88 -9.57 -16.39
N ASP A 70 8.35 -10.04 -17.52
CA ASP A 70 7.81 -9.15 -18.56
C ASP A 70 6.49 -8.52 -18.10
N HIS A 71 5.62 -9.31 -17.49
CA HIS A 71 4.42 -8.81 -16.81
C HIS A 71 4.77 -7.77 -15.73
N LYS A 72 5.78 -8.04 -14.90
CA LYS A 72 6.23 -7.09 -13.86
C LYS A 72 6.77 -5.79 -14.43
N ASN A 73 7.49 -5.86 -15.54
CA ASN A 73 7.97 -4.68 -16.27
C ASN A 73 6.80 -3.87 -16.86
N GLU A 74 5.75 -4.53 -17.34
CA GLU A 74 4.55 -3.86 -17.84
C GLU A 74 3.75 -3.20 -16.70
N GLN A 75 3.56 -3.89 -15.58
CA GLN A 75 2.93 -3.35 -14.38
C GLN A 75 3.64 -2.09 -13.87
N GLU A 76 4.98 -2.10 -13.83
CA GLU A 76 5.78 -0.92 -13.45
C GLU A 76 5.53 0.28 -14.40
N LYS A 77 5.28 0.04 -15.69
CA LYS A 77 5.00 1.13 -16.65
C LYS A 77 3.58 1.66 -16.54
N ILE A 78 2.61 0.79 -16.32
CA ILE A 78 1.18 1.12 -16.43
C ILE A 78 0.56 1.46 -15.07
N GLN A 79 0.84 0.64 -14.06
CA GLN A 79 0.11 0.66 -12.78
C GLN A 79 0.85 1.48 -11.72
N PHE A 80 2.18 1.37 -11.64
CA PHE A 80 2.98 2.13 -10.66
C PHE A 80 2.74 3.65 -10.70
N PRO A 81 2.67 4.35 -11.86
CA PRO A 81 2.35 5.77 -11.88
C PRO A 81 0.97 6.11 -11.31
N LYS A 82 -0.01 5.20 -11.47
CA LYS A 82 -1.35 5.37 -10.90
C LYS A 82 -1.32 5.20 -9.39
N ASP A 83 -0.54 4.25 -8.88
CA ASP A 83 -0.40 4.03 -7.44
C ASP A 83 0.39 5.17 -6.77
N CYS A 84 1.44 5.69 -7.40
CA CYS A 84 2.09 6.94 -6.98
C CYS A 84 1.09 8.10 -6.92
N LYS A 85 0.18 8.23 -7.90
CA LYS A 85 -0.87 9.25 -7.88
C LYS A 85 -1.86 9.06 -6.73
N LYS A 86 -2.22 7.82 -6.38
CA LYS A 86 -3.06 7.50 -5.20
C LYS A 86 -2.33 7.89 -3.92
N ALA A 87 -1.07 7.47 -3.75
CA ALA A 87 -0.25 7.80 -2.59
C ALA A 87 -0.05 9.32 -2.43
N TYR A 88 0.20 10.03 -3.53
CA TYR A 88 0.30 11.49 -3.53
C TYR A 88 -1.01 12.15 -3.10
N LYS A 89 -2.17 11.69 -3.60
CA LYS A 89 -3.48 12.21 -3.19
C LYS A 89 -3.76 11.97 -1.71
N LEU A 90 -3.41 10.78 -1.21
CA LEU A 90 -3.50 10.43 0.21
C LEU A 90 -2.69 11.40 1.07
N GLY A 91 -1.39 11.58 0.78
CA GLY A 91 -0.53 12.53 1.50
C GLY A 91 -1.00 13.99 1.38
N LYS A 92 -1.56 14.39 0.23
CA LYS A 92 -2.12 15.74 0.04
C LYS A 92 -3.33 16.01 0.94
N ARG A 93 -4.14 15.00 1.27
CA ARG A 93 -5.23 15.19 2.27
C ARG A 93 -4.64 15.51 3.64
N PHE A 94 -3.51 14.88 3.97
CA PHE A 94 -2.86 15.09 5.27
C PHE A 94 -2.24 16.46 5.42
N GLY A 95 -1.64 17.00 4.36
CA GLY A 95 -1.09 18.36 4.37
C GLY A 95 -2.11 19.49 4.32
N LYS A 96 -3.42 19.21 4.23
CA LYS A 96 -4.49 20.24 4.18
C LYS A 96 -5.12 20.57 5.53
N GLU A 97 -4.71 19.88 6.60
CA GLU A 97 -5.16 20.14 7.98
C GLU A 97 -4.12 20.89 8.83
N CYS A 98 -3.15 21.55 8.19
CA CYS A 98 -2.23 22.51 8.83
C CYS A 98 -2.65 23.96 8.56
#